data_AF-A0A1Q6PT05-F1
#
_entry.id   AF-A0A1Q6PT05-F1
#
_cell.length_a   1.000
_cell.length_b   1.000
_cell.length_c   1.000
_cell.angle_alpha   90.00
_cell.angle_beta   90.00
_cell.angle_gamma   90.00
#
_symmetry.space_group_name_H-M   'P 1'
#
loop_
_entity.id
_entity.type
_entity.pdbx_description
1 polymer ?
#
loop_
_entity_poly.entity_id
_entity_poly.type
_entity_poly.pdbx_seq_one_letter_code
_entity_poly.pdbx_strand_id
1 'polypeptide(L)'
;MKQMGKWLVTAVLALLMMIPAVLAEETASFMTLTVPTTAQEIDLGQNVVTDYDALCRFLDELPDVRKVDMFATKISRKDIEMLAARYPQVKFGWTMRVGDHLVRTDATAFSTLHNNQSATHTSAELSVLKYCTEMLALDIGHNQATDISFLAEMPQLRVLIIACNKVEDISPLANLTNLEYLEVFKNKIRDISPLSGLTNLIDLNICFNYVKDWTPLENLTQLERLWVYNSNNYMENDPIPKDVVRSLKEHLPNTYVDSKSYSTSGGWREHDRYQIVYKMFKSGEYIPFAQSPATLAPGETPAPTGVPTPTPVPTATPEPTATPAPTVRYANMTFDRDAEAIDLGKTVVSDFKKLTAFLDELPNLKKCDMYGTKMKRADMEMLSARYPQVEFGWTMYVGDHLVRTDVTAFSTQHTYQSKFHTSKTFSVLKYCHNLVALDIGHNEVSDLSFLEDLPQLKVLILAANNITDITPLAKLENLEYLELFLNHISDLTPLEGLTHLRDLNLCYNSITDWSPLENMPWLERLWLNYSGKYARIDPVPAEVIAQLKEKLPNTEINTTAAHSTADGWRSHARSTLVGDMFRKGIYVPFED
;
A
#
# COMPACT_ATOMS: atom_id res chain seq x y z
N MET A 1 60.04 62.00 -27.96
CA MET A 1 59.32 60.72 -27.80
C MET A 1 59.67 59.90 -26.55
N LYS A 2 60.84 60.05 -25.89
CA LYS A 2 61.15 59.31 -24.64
C LYS A 2 60.71 59.98 -23.32
N GLN A 3 60.15 61.19 -23.35
CA GLN A 3 59.71 61.92 -22.15
C GLN A 3 58.18 62.02 -21.98
N MET A 4 57.40 61.75 -23.05
CA MET A 4 55.93 61.63 -22.99
C MET A 4 55.45 60.27 -22.43
N GLY A 5 56.30 59.24 -22.46
CA GLY A 5 55.95 57.91 -21.94
C GLY A 5 56.00 57.80 -20.41
N LYS A 6 56.73 58.67 -19.70
CA LYS A 6 56.80 58.63 -18.24
C LYS A 6 55.65 59.36 -17.56
N TRP A 7 55.14 60.45 -18.13
CA TRP A 7 53.97 61.15 -17.58
C TRP A 7 52.66 60.39 -17.80
N LEU A 8 52.56 59.60 -18.88
CA LEU A 8 51.39 58.74 -19.11
C LEU A 8 51.34 57.56 -18.13
N VAL A 9 52.49 56.96 -17.79
CA VAL A 9 52.54 55.80 -16.87
C VAL A 9 52.30 56.22 -15.41
N THR A 10 52.81 57.37 -14.97
CA THR A 10 52.54 57.87 -13.61
C THR A 10 51.11 58.40 -13.44
N ALA A 11 50.49 58.95 -14.51
CA ALA A 11 49.09 59.37 -14.49
C ALA A 11 48.13 58.16 -14.53
N VAL A 12 48.45 57.09 -15.26
CA VAL A 12 47.65 55.86 -15.28
C VAL A 12 47.76 55.08 -13.96
N LEU A 13 48.92 55.09 -13.29
CA LEU A 13 49.07 54.50 -11.95
C LEU A 13 48.39 55.33 -10.84
N ALA A 14 48.28 56.66 -10.99
CA ALA A 14 47.53 57.50 -10.06
C ALA A 14 46.00 57.45 -10.30
N LEU A 15 45.55 57.22 -11.54
CA LEU A 15 44.13 57.00 -11.88
C LEU A 15 43.63 55.59 -11.49
N LEU A 16 44.53 54.61 -11.39
CA LEU A 16 44.24 53.26 -10.86
C LEU A 16 44.16 53.21 -9.32
N MET A 17 44.52 54.29 -8.62
CA MET A 17 44.45 54.40 -7.16
C MET A 17 43.32 55.31 -6.66
N MET A 18 42.41 55.76 -7.53
CA MET A 18 41.24 56.54 -7.14
C MET A 18 39.92 56.04 -7.76
N ILE A 19 39.39 54.98 -7.14
CA ILE A 19 37.95 54.73 -6.86
C ILE A 19 37.08 54.26 -8.06
N PRO A 20 36.20 53.24 -7.88
CA PRO A 20 35.65 52.74 -6.62
C PRO A 20 36.59 51.71 -5.98
N ALA A 21 37.00 51.84 -4.71
CA ALA A 21 36.13 51.40 -3.63
C ALA A 21 35.18 50.34 -4.17
N VAL A 22 35.68 49.12 -4.38
CA VAL A 22 34.80 47.94 -4.31
C VAL A 22 34.06 48.18 -3.01
N LEU A 23 32.82 48.65 -3.08
CA LEU A 23 31.94 48.71 -1.94
C LEU A 23 32.01 47.27 -1.44
N ALA A 24 32.68 47.06 -0.31
CA ALA A 24 32.68 45.76 0.32
C ALA A 24 31.20 45.43 0.42
N GLU A 25 30.79 44.41 -0.32
CA GLU A 25 29.38 44.03 -0.38
C GLU A 25 28.94 43.88 1.07
N GLU A 26 27.96 44.68 1.51
CA GLU A 26 27.53 44.60 2.90
C GLU A 26 27.14 43.15 3.14
N THR A 27 27.69 42.54 4.19
CA THR A 27 27.47 41.13 4.49
C THR A 27 26.77 41.01 5.83
N ALA A 28 25.74 40.18 5.90
CA ALA A 28 25.17 39.72 7.16
C ALA A 28 25.87 38.42 7.58
N SER A 29 25.97 38.16 8.88
CA SER A 29 26.54 36.92 9.38
C SER A 29 25.65 36.26 10.43
N PHE A 30 25.52 34.95 10.35
CA PHE A 30 24.82 34.12 11.32
C PHE A 30 25.62 32.85 11.60
N MET A 31 26.07 32.69 12.84
CA MET A 31 27.00 31.62 13.23
C MET A 31 28.27 31.63 12.36
N THR A 32 28.49 30.59 11.56
CA THR A 32 29.63 30.45 10.63
C THR A 32 29.28 30.88 9.20
N LEU A 33 28.02 31.22 8.94
CA LEU A 33 27.54 31.64 7.63
C LEU A 33 27.70 33.15 7.48
N THR A 34 28.30 33.57 6.36
CA THR A 34 28.37 34.97 5.95
C THR A 34 27.87 35.07 4.52
N VAL A 35 26.87 35.92 4.28
CA VAL A 35 26.23 36.12 2.98
C VAL A 35 26.12 37.60 2.65
N PRO A 36 26.16 37.99 1.36
CA PRO A 36 25.82 39.35 0.93
C PRO A 36 24.41 39.76 1.38
N THR A 37 24.19 41.03 1.70
CA THR A 37 22.85 41.57 2.05
C THR A 37 21.87 41.53 0.88
N THR A 38 22.38 41.36 -0.33
CA THR A 38 21.66 41.16 -1.60
C THR A 38 21.24 39.71 -1.85
N ALA A 39 21.58 38.78 -0.94
CA ALA A 39 21.29 37.35 -1.12
C ALA A 39 19.78 37.08 -1.20
N GLN A 40 19.35 36.42 -2.27
CA GLN A 40 17.96 36.01 -2.46
C GLN A 40 17.66 34.61 -1.89
N GLU A 41 18.69 33.75 -1.86
CA GLU A 41 18.62 32.41 -1.29
C GLU A 41 19.74 32.22 -0.28
N ILE A 42 19.39 31.60 0.85
CA ILE A 42 20.32 31.32 1.95
C ILE A 42 20.19 29.85 2.31
N ASP A 43 21.31 29.18 2.56
CA ASP A 43 21.34 27.83 3.11
C ASP A 43 21.99 27.85 4.49
N LEU A 44 21.21 27.53 5.53
CA LEU A 44 21.72 27.45 6.89
C LEU A 44 22.45 26.12 7.17
N GLY A 45 22.44 25.15 6.26
CA GLY A 45 23.14 23.88 6.37
C GLY A 45 22.77 23.10 7.64
N GLN A 46 23.74 22.41 8.23
CA GLN A 46 23.59 21.67 9.50
C GLN A 46 23.65 22.58 10.75
N ASN A 47 23.59 23.91 10.59
CA ASN A 47 23.69 24.82 11.73
C ASN A 47 22.49 24.63 12.66
N VAL A 48 22.75 24.43 13.96
CA VAL A 48 21.68 24.27 14.95
C VAL A 48 21.14 25.66 15.31
N VAL A 49 20.00 26.04 14.73
CA VAL A 49 19.30 27.28 15.10
C VAL A 49 18.70 27.13 16.50
N THR A 50 19.45 27.51 17.54
CA THR A 50 18.98 27.49 18.93
C THR A 50 18.43 28.83 19.42
N ASP A 51 18.67 29.91 18.68
CA ASP A 51 18.28 31.27 19.05
C ASP A 51 17.39 31.90 17.95
N TYR A 52 16.08 31.87 18.18
CA TYR A 52 15.06 32.43 17.28
C TYR A 52 15.26 33.94 17.06
N ASP A 53 15.60 34.70 18.10
CA ASP A 53 15.74 36.15 18.00
C ASP A 53 17.01 36.53 17.23
N ALA A 54 18.09 35.75 17.38
CA ALA A 54 19.29 35.92 16.58
C ALA A 54 19.03 35.63 15.09
N LEU A 55 18.26 34.58 14.77
CA LEU A 55 17.88 34.30 13.39
C LEU A 55 17.01 35.44 12.82
N CYS A 56 16.06 35.97 13.59
CA CYS A 56 15.25 37.10 13.13
C CYS A 56 16.11 38.35 12.85
N ARG A 57 17.04 38.69 13.74
CA ARG A 57 17.96 39.83 13.51
C ARG A 57 18.78 39.64 12.23
N PHE A 58 19.28 38.43 12.00
CA PHE A 58 20.01 38.11 10.77
C PHE A 58 19.13 38.23 9.52
N LEU A 59 17.91 37.71 9.54
CA LEU A 59 16.98 37.81 8.41
C LEU A 59 16.53 39.26 8.16
N ASP A 60 16.43 40.09 9.22
CA ASP A 60 16.10 41.51 9.11
C ASP A 60 17.22 42.31 8.40
N GLU A 61 18.46 41.81 8.38
CA GLU A 61 19.59 42.37 7.63
C GLU A 61 19.57 41.99 6.13
N LEU A 62 18.64 41.12 5.69
CA LEU A 62 18.61 40.51 4.37
C LEU A 62 17.30 40.84 3.63
N PRO A 63 17.09 42.09 3.18
CA PRO A 63 15.81 42.55 2.63
C PRO A 63 15.39 41.83 1.33
N ASP A 64 16.36 41.28 0.59
CA ASP A 64 16.14 40.61 -0.69
C ASP A 64 15.94 39.10 -0.56
N VAL A 65 16.05 38.53 0.64
CA VAL A 65 15.87 37.09 0.83
C VAL A 65 14.44 36.68 0.48
N ARG A 66 14.33 35.61 -0.31
CA ARG A 66 13.07 34.98 -0.71
C ARG A 66 13.05 33.50 -0.36
N LYS A 67 14.20 32.88 -0.12
CA LYS A 67 14.28 31.47 0.26
C LYS A 67 15.36 31.23 1.30
N VAL A 68 15.03 30.42 2.31
CA VAL A 68 15.98 30.01 3.35
C VAL A 68 15.88 28.50 3.52
N ASP A 69 16.93 27.76 3.16
CA ASP A 69 17.04 26.32 3.43
C ASP A 69 17.40 26.10 4.90
N MET A 70 16.52 25.37 5.59
CA MET A 70 16.66 25.01 6.99
C MET A 70 16.37 23.50 7.22
N PHE A 71 16.43 22.65 6.18
CA PHE A 71 15.98 21.25 6.28
C PHE A 71 16.78 20.42 7.28
N ALA A 72 18.05 20.77 7.47
CA ALA A 72 18.97 20.12 8.39
C ALA A 72 19.03 20.78 9.78
N THR A 73 18.30 21.87 9.98
CA THR A 73 18.23 22.54 11.28
C THR A 73 17.20 21.85 12.19
N LYS A 74 17.44 21.83 13.50
CA LYS A 74 16.42 21.44 14.48
C LYS A 74 15.67 22.68 14.93
N ILE A 75 14.42 22.82 14.52
CA ILE A 75 13.55 23.95 14.87
C ILE A 75 12.22 23.44 15.43
N SER A 76 11.64 24.16 16.41
CA SER A 76 10.36 23.77 16.97
C SER A 76 9.20 24.17 16.05
N ARG A 77 8.07 23.45 16.11
CA ARG A 77 6.85 23.82 15.36
C ARG A 77 6.41 25.26 15.64
N LYS A 78 6.57 25.71 16.89
CA LYS A 78 6.24 27.07 17.31
C LYS A 78 7.10 28.11 16.58
N ASP A 79 8.40 27.85 16.46
CA ASP A 79 9.31 28.78 15.79
C ASP A 79 9.09 28.79 14.27
N ILE A 80 8.74 27.64 13.66
CA ILE A 80 8.29 27.58 12.26
C ILE A 80 7.07 28.48 12.06
N GLU A 81 6.05 28.35 12.91
CA GLU A 81 4.82 29.16 12.87
C GLU A 81 5.13 30.66 13.03
N MET A 82 6.03 31.02 13.96
CA MET A 82 6.44 32.40 14.19
C MET A 82 7.25 32.99 13.04
N LEU A 83 8.18 32.23 12.44
CA LEU A 83 8.96 32.66 11.28
C LEU A 83 8.08 32.84 10.04
N ALA A 84 7.20 31.89 9.76
CA ALA A 84 6.26 31.98 8.63
C ALA A 84 5.32 33.18 8.77
N ALA A 85 4.88 33.49 10.00
CA ALA A 85 4.05 34.67 10.26
C ALA A 85 4.82 35.99 10.13
N ARG A 86 6.10 36.01 10.53
CA ARG A 86 6.95 37.22 10.48
C ARG A 86 7.46 37.54 9.07
N TYR A 87 7.77 36.52 8.28
CA TYR A 87 8.37 36.66 6.96
C TYR A 87 7.52 35.95 5.87
N PRO A 88 6.27 36.39 5.63
CA PRO A 88 5.35 35.72 4.69
C PRO A 88 5.85 35.69 3.24
N GLN A 89 6.77 36.58 2.88
CA GLN A 89 7.42 36.64 1.57
C GLN A 89 8.60 35.66 1.41
N VAL A 90 9.04 35.02 2.51
CA VAL A 90 10.20 34.14 2.53
C VAL A 90 9.73 32.70 2.59
N LYS A 91 10.19 31.91 1.63
CA LYS A 91 9.96 30.47 1.60
C LYS A 91 11.03 29.75 2.41
N PHE A 92 10.63 29.14 3.50
CA PHE A 92 11.52 28.36 4.33
C PHE A 92 11.47 26.87 4.02
N GLY A 93 12.63 26.25 3.87
CA GLY A 93 12.81 24.81 3.76
C GLY A 93 12.92 24.19 5.14
N TRP A 94 11.97 23.37 5.58
CA TRP A 94 12.10 22.63 6.86
C TRP A 94 11.67 21.19 6.70
N THR A 95 12.23 20.33 7.56
CA THR A 95 11.75 18.96 7.74
C THR A 95 10.77 18.95 8.92
N MET A 96 9.49 18.80 8.63
CA MET A 96 8.43 18.75 9.64
C MET A 96 8.03 17.31 9.95
N ARG A 97 7.46 17.12 11.15
CA ARG A 97 6.93 15.83 11.59
C ARG A 97 5.41 15.81 11.46
N VAL A 98 4.89 14.78 10.81
CA VAL A 98 3.46 14.45 10.74
C VAL A 98 3.30 13.07 11.36
N GLY A 99 2.94 13.02 12.64
CA GLY A 99 2.97 11.77 13.43
C GLY A 99 4.36 11.10 13.37
N ASP A 100 4.43 9.90 12.81
CA ASP A 100 5.68 9.14 12.64
C ASP A 100 6.44 9.48 11.34
N HIS A 101 5.87 10.31 10.48
CA HIS A 101 6.46 10.69 9.20
C HIS A 101 7.32 11.95 9.31
N LEU A 102 8.37 12.00 8.50
CA LEU A 102 9.13 13.23 8.24
C LEU A 102 8.85 13.67 6.80
N VAL A 103 8.48 14.93 6.62
CA VAL A 103 8.21 15.52 5.31
C VAL A 103 8.94 16.84 5.17
N ARG A 104 9.54 17.06 4.01
CA ARG A 104 10.18 18.32 3.66
C ARG A 104 9.17 19.25 3.00
N THR A 105 9.24 20.55 3.26
CA THR A 105 8.36 21.54 2.60
C THR A 105 8.55 21.65 1.08
N ASP A 106 9.64 21.13 0.53
CA ASP A 106 9.90 21.04 -0.91
C ASP A 106 9.51 19.68 -1.53
N ALA A 107 8.93 18.77 -0.75
CA ALA A 107 8.44 17.49 -1.28
C ALA A 107 7.32 17.72 -2.29
N THR A 108 7.42 17.05 -3.44
CA THR A 108 6.42 17.15 -4.52
C THR A 108 5.37 16.05 -4.45
N ALA A 109 5.67 14.92 -3.80
CA ALA A 109 4.70 13.91 -3.44
C ALA A 109 4.88 13.43 -2.00
N PHE A 110 3.77 13.25 -1.29
CA PHE A 110 3.77 12.72 0.07
C PHE A 110 2.57 11.80 0.28
N SER A 111 2.81 10.69 0.98
CA SER A 111 1.75 9.81 1.44
C SER A 111 1.98 9.43 2.89
N THR A 112 0.92 9.42 3.69
CA THR A 112 0.96 8.79 5.02
C THR A 112 0.91 7.26 4.92
N LEU A 113 0.60 6.73 3.73
CA LEU A 113 0.66 5.31 3.35
C LEU A 113 0.23 4.38 4.48
N HIS A 114 -1.04 4.54 4.90
CA HIS A 114 -1.62 3.69 5.93
C HIS A 114 -2.35 2.52 5.29
N ASN A 115 -1.97 1.31 5.70
CA ASN A 115 -2.86 0.16 5.69
C ASN A 115 -3.55 0.06 7.07
N ASN A 116 -4.43 -0.91 7.26
CA ASN A 116 -5.22 -1.06 8.49
C ASN A 116 -4.41 -1.46 9.75
N GLN A 117 -3.08 -1.33 9.75
CA GLN A 117 -2.19 -1.65 10.87
C GLN A 117 -1.27 -0.49 11.29
N SER A 118 -1.31 0.66 10.61
CA SER A 118 -0.51 1.85 10.94
C SER A 118 -1.28 2.81 11.85
N ALA A 119 -0.55 3.56 12.71
CA ALA A 119 -1.15 4.64 13.48
C ALA A 119 -1.77 5.68 12.53
N THR A 120 -3.04 6.03 12.76
CA THR A 120 -3.77 7.01 11.95
C THR A 120 -3.59 8.43 12.49
N HIS A 121 -3.54 9.42 11.62
CA HIS A 121 -3.37 10.83 12.00
C HIS A 121 -4.68 11.60 12.06
N THR A 122 -4.75 12.56 12.98
CA THR A 122 -5.84 13.53 13.15
C THR A 122 -5.66 14.75 12.25
N SER A 123 -6.71 15.55 12.08
CA SER A 123 -6.63 16.84 11.36
C SER A 123 -5.55 17.77 11.94
N ALA A 124 -5.36 17.76 13.26
CA ALA A 124 -4.38 18.60 13.94
C ALA A 124 -2.93 18.22 13.59
N GLU A 125 -2.66 16.93 13.44
CA GLU A 125 -1.35 16.42 13.01
C GLU A 125 -1.09 16.69 11.53
N LEU A 126 -2.11 16.54 10.68
CA LEU A 126 -2.02 16.79 9.23
C LEU A 126 -1.93 18.29 8.89
N SER A 127 -2.49 19.18 9.71
CA SER A 127 -2.55 20.64 9.47
C SER A 127 -1.21 21.31 9.18
N VAL A 128 -0.10 20.73 9.65
CA VAL A 128 1.25 21.26 9.42
C VAL A 128 1.65 21.17 7.94
N LEU A 129 1.01 20.29 7.16
CA LEU A 129 1.24 20.16 5.73
C LEU A 129 0.95 21.44 4.95
N LYS A 130 0.19 22.42 5.49
CA LYS A 130 -0.04 23.73 4.86
C LYS A 130 1.24 24.45 4.42
N TYR A 131 2.39 24.13 5.01
CA TYR A 131 3.68 24.72 4.62
C TYR A 131 4.35 24.01 3.42
N CYS A 132 3.83 22.88 2.97
CA CYS A 132 4.30 22.13 1.81
C CYS A 132 3.65 22.66 0.52
N THR A 133 3.85 23.93 0.22
CA THR A 133 3.16 24.64 -0.86
C THR A 133 3.53 24.16 -2.28
N GLU A 134 4.60 23.36 -2.41
CA GLU A 134 5.04 22.72 -3.65
C GLU A 134 4.44 21.32 -3.89
N MET A 135 3.57 20.86 -2.99
CA MET A 135 2.97 19.53 -3.09
C MET A 135 2.12 19.43 -4.36
N LEU A 136 2.43 18.44 -5.20
CA LEU A 136 1.69 18.13 -6.44
C LEU A 136 0.84 16.87 -6.27
N ALA A 137 1.29 15.92 -5.43
CA ALA A 137 0.55 14.70 -5.11
C ALA A 137 0.49 14.48 -3.60
N LEU A 138 -0.72 14.37 -3.05
CA LEU A 138 -0.94 14.13 -1.63
C LEU A 138 -1.87 12.94 -1.40
N ASP A 139 -1.42 11.99 -0.59
CA ASP A 139 -2.23 10.90 -0.09
C ASP A 139 -2.24 10.88 1.45
N ILE A 140 -3.38 11.27 2.00
CA ILE A 140 -3.68 11.18 3.43
C ILE A 140 -4.85 10.23 3.66
N GLY A 141 -5.00 9.22 2.79
CA GLY A 141 -6.01 8.19 2.93
C GLY A 141 -5.84 7.36 4.21
N HIS A 142 -6.93 6.75 4.67
CA HIS A 142 -6.97 5.86 5.84
C HIS A 142 -6.52 6.55 7.14
N ASN A 143 -6.96 7.79 7.35
CA ASN A 143 -6.69 8.60 8.54
C ASN A 143 -7.99 8.92 9.32
N GLN A 144 -7.90 9.83 10.30
CA GLN A 144 -9.03 10.33 11.09
C GLN A 144 -9.34 11.80 10.77
N ALA A 145 -8.99 12.28 9.58
CA ALA A 145 -9.19 13.67 9.19
C ALA A 145 -10.69 14.02 9.10
N THR A 146 -11.06 15.12 9.75
CA THR A 146 -12.38 15.78 9.63
C THR A 146 -12.25 17.17 9.01
N ASP A 147 -11.09 17.81 9.18
CA ASP A 147 -10.78 19.13 8.69
C ASP A 147 -9.57 19.03 7.74
N ILE A 148 -9.76 19.55 6.54
CA ILE A 148 -8.80 19.58 5.43
C ILE A 148 -8.56 21.01 4.94
N SER A 149 -8.89 22.02 5.75
CA SER A 149 -8.72 23.44 5.43
C SER A 149 -7.31 23.81 4.96
N PHE A 150 -6.29 23.10 5.46
CA PHE A 150 -4.89 23.27 5.07
C PHE A 150 -4.64 23.04 3.56
N LEU A 151 -5.51 22.32 2.85
CA LEU A 151 -5.39 22.10 1.41
C LEU A 151 -5.55 23.38 0.59
N ALA A 152 -6.21 24.42 1.14
CA ALA A 152 -6.36 25.71 0.47
C ALA A 152 -5.00 26.39 0.18
N GLU A 153 -3.95 26.02 0.93
CA GLU A 153 -2.58 26.52 0.76
C GLU A 153 -1.77 25.74 -0.30
N MET A 154 -2.40 24.78 -0.99
CA MET A 154 -1.74 23.90 -1.97
C MET A 154 -2.36 23.99 -3.38
N PRO A 155 -2.41 25.19 -4.01
CA PRO A 155 -3.10 25.39 -5.29
C PRO A 155 -2.49 24.63 -6.47
N GLN A 156 -1.29 24.07 -6.31
CA GLN A 156 -0.59 23.27 -7.33
C GLN A 156 -0.98 21.78 -7.30
N LEU A 157 -1.79 21.32 -6.34
CA LEU A 157 -2.18 19.92 -6.24
C LEU A 157 -2.82 19.40 -7.54
N ARG A 158 -2.32 18.26 -8.00
CA ARG A 158 -2.81 17.53 -9.18
C ARG A 158 -3.40 16.17 -8.81
N VAL A 159 -2.86 15.53 -7.76
CA VAL A 159 -3.36 14.24 -7.26
C VAL A 159 -3.69 14.36 -5.78
N LEU A 160 -4.93 14.05 -5.42
CA LEU A 160 -5.37 14.07 -4.03
C LEU A 160 -6.12 12.78 -3.67
N ILE A 161 -5.62 12.08 -2.65
CA ILE A 161 -6.28 10.93 -2.03
C ILE A 161 -6.56 11.27 -0.57
N ILE A 162 -7.85 11.39 -0.23
CA ILE A 162 -8.34 11.56 1.15
C ILE A 162 -9.32 10.43 1.51
N ALA A 163 -9.18 9.28 0.86
CA ALA A 163 -10.04 8.10 1.05
C ALA A 163 -10.09 7.63 2.51
N CYS A 164 -11.19 7.02 2.95
CA CYS A 164 -11.32 6.41 4.28
C CYS A 164 -10.99 7.38 5.43
N ASN A 165 -11.60 8.56 5.41
CA ASN A 165 -11.50 9.58 6.46
C ASN A 165 -12.90 9.88 7.04
N LYS A 166 -13.04 11.01 7.74
CA LYS A 166 -14.30 11.52 8.32
C LYS A 166 -14.66 12.90 7.77
N VAL A 167 -14.17 13.25 6.58
CA VAL A 167 -14.35 14.57 5.96
C VAL A 167 -15.80 14.77 5.52
N GLU A 168 -16.37 15.92 5.83
CA GLU A 168 -17.72 16.33 5.40
C GLU A 168 -17.67 17.58 4.51
N ASP A 169 -16.88 18.57 4.91
CA ASP A 169 -16.65 19.80 4.16
C ASP A 169 -15.46 19.67 3.21
N ILE A 170 -15.74 19.80 1.92
CA ILE A 170 -14.73 19.84 0.84
C ILE A 170 -14.63 21.21 0.17
N SER A 171 -15.15 22.27 0.78
CA SER A 171 -14.98 23.65 0.32
C SER A 171 -13.52 24.07 0.08
N PRO A 172 -12.50 23.56 0.83
CA PRO A 172 -11.10 23.88 0.52
C PRO A 172 -10.63 23.42 -0.87
N LEU A 173 -11.36 22.50 -1.52
CA LEU A 173 -11.02 22.01 -2.86
C LEU A 173 -11.44 22.98 -3.98
N ALA A 174 -12.31 23.96 -3.72
CA ALA A 174 -12.96 24.76 -4.75
C ALA A 174 -12.00 25.49 -5.71
N ASN A 175 -10.81 25.86 -5.21
CA ASN A 175 -9.81 26.60 -5.98
C ASN A 175 -8.62 25.74 -6.43
N LEU A 176 -8.66 24.42 -6.21
CA LEU A 176 -7.60 23.50 -6.62
C LEU A 176 -7.77 23.09 -8.08
N THR A 177 -7.79 24.08 -8.98
CA THR A 177 -8.17 23.91 -10.39
C THR A 177 -7.21 23.03 -11.20
N ASN A 178 -6.03 22.72 -10.65
CA ASN A 178 -5.05 21.81 -11.25
C ASN A 178 -5.30 20.33 -10.92
N LEU A 179 -6.31 20.00 -10.10
CA LEU A 179 -6.64 18.62 -9.75
C LEU A 179 -7.03 17.80 -10.98
N GLU A 180 -6.35 16.67 -11.16
CA GLU A 180 -6.54 15.71 -12.24
C GLU A 180 -7.05 14.35 -11.72
N TYR A 181 -6.67 14.00 -10.49
CA TYR A 181 -7.07 12.75 -9.84
C TYR A 181 -7.53 13.04 -8.42
N LEU A 182 -8.78 12.68 -8.12
CA LEU A 182 -9.39 12.89 -6.81
C LEU A 182 -10.07 11.61 -6.30
N GLU A 183 -9.59 11.11 -5.16
CA GLU A 183 -10.22 9.99 -4.44
C GLU A 183 -10.70 10.44 -3.06
N VAL A 184 -12.02 10.56 -2.90
CA VAL A 184 -12.70 10.91 -1.64
C VAL A 184 -13.57 9.77 -1.12
N PHE A 185 -13.28 8.55 -1.58
CA PHE A 185 -13.92 7.29 -1.20
C PHE A 185 -14.13 7.18 0.31
N LYS A 186 -15.32 6.77 0.76
CA LYS A 186 -15.63 6.48 2.17
C LYS A 186 -15.31 7.65 3.11
N ASN A 187 -16.12 8.71 2.97
CA ASN A 187 -16.11 9.91 3.81
C ASN A 187 -17.55 10.25 4.24
N LYS A 188 -17.81 11.49 4.66
CA LYS A 188 -19.12 12.01 5.06
C LYS A 188 -19.63 13.14 4.16
N ILE A 189 -19.16 13.20 2.91
CA ILE A 189 -19.42 14.31 2.00
C ILE A 189 -20.88 14.29 1.55
N ARG A 190 -21.50 15.47 1.55
CA ARG A 190 -22.90 15.71 1.12
C ARG A 190 -22.96 16.72 -0.01
N ASP A 191 -22.27 17.84 0.21
CA ASP A 191 -22.15 18.92 -0.75
C ASP A 191 -20.91 18.71 -1.62
N ILE A 192 -21.14 18.59 -2.93
CA ILE A 192 -20.09 18.48 -3.94
C ILE A 192 -20.03 19.71 -4.87
N SER A 193 -20.73 20.79 -4.54
CA SER A 193 -20.65 22.06 -5.25
C SER A 193 -19.22 22.60 -5.41
N PRO A 194 -18.27 22.39 -4.45
CA PRO A 194 -16.87 22.79 -4.65
C PRO A 194 -16.18 22.11 -5.84
N LEU A 195 -16.69 20.99 -6.34
CA LEU A 195 -16.09 20.27 -7.47
C LEU A 195 -16.45 20.88 -8.84
N SER A 196 -17.46 21.75 -8.92
CA SER A 196 -18.01 22.27 -10.18
C SER A 196 -17.02 23.01 -11.08
N GLY A 197 -15.99 23.63 -10.49
CA GLY A 197 -14.94 24.36 -11.20
C GLY A 197 -13.71 23.54 -11.56
N LEU A 198 -13.61 22.27 -11.14
CA LEU A 198 -12.41 21.43 -11.29
C LEU A 198 -12.32 20.79 -12.67
N THR A 199 -12.31 21.61 -13.70
CA THR A 199 -12.43 21.20 -15.12
C THR A 199 -11.26 20.39 -15.66
N ASN A 200 -10.12 20.34 -14.96
CA ASN A 200 -8.98 19.47 -15.31
C ASN A 200 -9.11 18.04 -14.74
N LEU A 201 -10.17 17.75 -13.98
CA LEU A 201 -10.33 16.47 -13.31
C LEU A 201 -10.57 15.36 -14.34
N ILE A 202 -9.69 14.36 -14.35
CA ILE A 202 -9.70 13.22 -15.26
C ILE A 202 -10.27 11.98 -14.56
N ASP A 203 -10.01 11.85 -13.26
CA ASP A 203 -10.45 10.72 -12.43
C ASP A 203 -11.11 11.20 -11.14
N LEU A 204 -12.34 10.74 -10.89
CA LEU A 204 -13.08 11.04 -9.67
C LEU A 204 -13.70 9.78 -9.06
N ASN A 205 -13.37 9.52 -7.79
CA ASN A 205 -14.00 8.48 -6.99
C ASN A 205 -14.62 9.05 -5.72
N ILE A 206 -15.96 9.07 -5.70
CA ILE A 206 -16.82 9.59 -4.62
C ILE A 206 -17.56 8.45 -3.91
N CYS A 207 -17.30 7.17 -4.23
CA CYS A 207 -18.00 6.02 -3.64
C CYS A 207 -18.12 6.10 -2.11
N PHE A 208 -19.24 5.65 -1.55
CA PHE A 208 -19.52 5.62 -0.11
C PHE A 208 -19.48 7.01 0.56
N ASN A 209 -20.39 7.87 0.14
CA ASN A 209 -20.67 9.20 0.71
C ASN A 209 -22.20 9.41 0.85
N TYR A 210 -22.67 10.66 0.94
CA TYR A 210 -24.06 11.04 1.21
C TYR A 210 -24.58 12.13 0.25
N VAL A 211 -24.13 12.09 -1.00
CA VAL A 211 -24.40 13.07 -2.05
C VAL A 211 -25.80 12.90 -2.62
N LYS A 212 -26.59 13.97 -2.60
CA LYS A 212 -27.94 14.01 -3.16
C LYS A 212 -28.04 14.84 -4.45
N ASP A 213 -27.25 15.90 -4.54
CA ASP A 213 -27.17 16.75 -5.73
C ASP A 213 -25.92 16.40 -6.55
N TRP A 214 -26.14 15.99 -7.79
CA TRP A 214 -25.11 15.54 -8.73
C TRP A 214 -24.83 16.54 -9.84
N THR A 215 -25.59 17.63 -9.91
CA THR A 215 -25.43 18.69 -10.92
C THR A 215 -24.03 19.32 -10.95
N PRO A 216 -23.28 19.42 -9.83
CA PRO A 216 -21.91 19.95 -9.88
C PRO A 216 -20.95 19.16 -10.78
N LEU A 217 -21.24 17.90 -11.11
CA LEU A 217 -20.36 17.09 -11.97
C LEU A 217 -20.66 17.23 -13.47
N GLU A 218 -21.82 17.78 -13.85
CA GLU A 218 -22.32 17.75 -15.24
C GLU A 218 -21.43 18.50 -16.24
N ASN A 219 -20.59 19.43 -15.77
CA ASN A 219 -19.69 20.22 -16.62
C ASN A 219 -18.22 19.75 -16.61
N LEU A 220 -17.90 18.65 -15.92
CA LEU A 220 -16.54 18.11 -15.84
C LEU A 220 -16.18 17.30 -17.09
N THR A 221 -16.15 17.97 -18.24
CA THR A 221 -16.05 17.33 -19.57
C THR A 221 -14.74 16.58 -19.83
N GLN A 222 -13.68 16.85 -19.06
CA GLN A 222 -12.40 16.12 -19.13
C GLN A 222 -12.39 14.82 -18.31
N LEU A 223 -13.46 14.56 -17.55
CA LEU A 223 -13.55 13.40 -16.70
C LEU A 223 -13.61 12.14 -17.56
N GLU A 224 -12.65 11.25 -17.40
CA GLU A 224 -12.62 9.97 -18.10
C GLU A 224 -13.24 8.85 -17.25
N ARG A 225 -13.11 8.93 -15.93
CA ARG A 225 -13.63 7.90 -15.01
C ARG A 225 -14.31 8.53 -13.79
N LEU A 226 -15.55 8.11 -13.57
CA LEU A 226 -16.38 8.56 -12.45
C LEU A 226 -16.95 7.37 -11.69
N TRP A 227 -16.63 7.28 -10.41
CA TRP A 227 -17.04 6.20 -9.51
C TRP A 227 -17.95 6.75 -8.41
N VAL A 228 -19.19 6.24 -8.35
CA VAL A 228 -20.27 6.81 -7.54
C VAL A 228 -21.05 5.76 -6.74
N TYR A 229 -20.59 4.52 -6.68
CA TYR A 229 -21.28 3.46 -5.97
C TYR A 229 -21.57 3.78 -4.49
N ASN A 230 -22.83 3.56 -4.10
CA ASN A 230 -23.34 3.75 -2.75
C ASN A 230 -23.01 5.14 -2.16
N SER A 231 -23.04 6.18 -3.00
CA SER A 231 -22.76 7.55 -2.59
C SER A 231 -24.00 8.39 -2.29
N ASN A 232 -25.21 7.85 -2.43
CA ASN A 232 -26.44 8.58 -2.12
C ASN A 232 -26.68 8.68 -0.61
N ASN A 233 -26.54 7.55 0.09
CA ASN A 233 -26.47 7.46 1.56
C ASN A 233 -25.85 6.12 1.96
N TYR A 234 -24.53 6.13 2.15
CA TYR A 234 -23.74 4.92 2.42
C TYR A 234 -24.29 4.04 3.56
N MET A 235 -24.64 4.65 4.70
CA MET A 235 -25.02 3.90 5.91
C MET A 235 -26.39 3.23 5.80
N GLU A 236 -27.22 3.69 4.87
CA GLU A 236 -28.56 3.12 4.62
C GLU A 236 -28.57 2.18 3.41
N ASN A 237 -27.41 1.93 2.77
CA ASN A 237 -27.30 1.19 1.51
C ASN A 237 -28.23 1.74 0.42
N ASP A 238 -28.39 3.07 0.40
CA ASP A 238 -29.24 3.79 -0.56
C ASP A 238 -28.49 3.91 -1.89
N PRO A 239 -28.87 3.15 -2.93
CA PRO A 239 -28.19 3.20 -4.22
C PRO A 239 -28.47 4.52 -4.93
N ILE A 240 -27.59 4.90 -5.86
CA ILE A 240 -27.86 6.08 -6.68
C ILE A 240 -29.08 5.84 -7.57
N PRO A 241 -30.04 6.79 -7.62
CA PRO A 241 -31.18 6.71 -8.51
C PRO A 241 -30.78 6.53 -9.98
N LYS A 242 -31.52 5.68 -10.72
CA LYS A 242 -31.16 5.32 -12.11
C LYS A 242 -31.22 6.52 -13.07
N ASP A 243 -32.11 7.48 -12.79
CA ASP A 243 -32.26 8.75 -13.48
C ASP A 243 -31.06 9.67 -13.26
N VAL A 244 -30.50 9.72 -12.04
CA VAL A 244 -29.24 10.43 -11.78
C VAL A 244 -28.10 9.82 -12.61
N VAL A 245 -27.95 8.49 -12.61
CA VAL A 245 -26.92 7.81 -13.43
C VAL A 245 -27.11 8.09 -14.92
N ARG A 246 -28.37 8.19 -15.37
CA ARG A 246 -28.69 8.56 -16.76
C ARG A 246 -28.29 10.01 -17.05
N SER A 247 -28.64 10.97 -16.18
CA SER A 247 -28.26 12.38 -16.34
C SER A 247 -26.75 12.53 -16.43
N LEU A 248 -26.00 11.88 -15.53
CA LEU A 248 -24.54 11.90 -15.56
C LEU A 248 -23.98 11.39 -16.88
N LYS A 249 -24.52 10.31 -17.45
CA LYS A 249 -24.08 9.77 -18.75
C LYS A 249 -24.48 10.64 -19.93
N GLU A 250 -25.59 11.36 -19.83
CA GLU A 250 -26.06 12.30 -20.86
C GLU A 250 -25.16 13.55 -20.90
N HIS A 251 -24.79 14.10 -19.74
CA HIS A 251 -23.92 15.27 -19.63
C HIS A 251 -22.43 14.94 -19.81
N LEU A 252 -22.02 13.71 -19.48
CA LEU A 252 -20.63 13.24 -19.54
C LEU A 252 -20.47 12.02 -20.47
N PRO A 253 -20.70 12.18 -21.79
CA PRO A 253 -20.79 11.06 -22.73
C PRO A 253 -19.46 10.31 -22.95
N ASN A 254 -18.33 10.94 -22.66
CA ASN A 254 -16.99 10.34 -22.79
C ASN A 254 -16.47 9.73 -21.48
N THR A 255 -17.26 9.80 -20.41
CA THR A 255 -16.85 9.34 -19.09
C THR A 255 -17.33 7.92 -18.83
N TYR A 256 -16.42 7.06 -18.38
CA TYR A 256 -16.80 5.79 -17.77
C TYR A 256 -17.43 6.05 -16.39
N VAL A 257 -18.76 5.96 -16.31
CA VAL A 257 -19.52 6.12 -15.06
C VAL A 257 -19.84 4.74 -14.45
N ASP A 258 -19.24 4.42 -13.30
CA ASP A 258 -19.51 3.23 -12.51
C ASP A 258 -20.37 3.55 -11.28
N SER A 259 -21.56 2.97 -11.25
CA SER A 259 -22.51 3.07 -10.15
C SER A 259 -22.85 1.70 -9.54
N LYS A 260 -22.13 0.64 -9.92
CA LYS A 260 -22.47 -0.76 -9.57
C LYS A 260 -21.38 -1.45 -8.77
N SER A 261 -20.14 -1.01 -8.93
CA SER A 261 -18.96 -1.58 -8.30
C SER A 261 -18.26 -0.52 -7.44
N TYR A 262 -17.43 -0.96 -6.50
CA TYR A 262 -16.58 -0.05 -5.70
C TYR A 262 -15.10 -0.42 -5.78
N SER A 263 -14.24 0.50 -5.34
CA SER A 263 -12.82 0.57 -5.73
C SER A 263 -11.95 -0.64 -5.39
N THR A 264 -12.35 -1.50 -4.46
CA THR A 264 -11.60 -2.73 -4.10
C THR A 264 -12.02 -3.96 -4.91
N SER A 265 -13.05 -3.86 -5.76
CA SER A 265 -13.63 -5.01 -6.49
C SER A 265 -14.05 -4.72 -7.95
N GLY A 266 -13.71 -3.56 -8.51
CA GLY A 266 -14.23 -3.15 -9.83
C GLY A 266 -13.29 -2.39 -10.76
N GLY A 267 -12.00 -2.29 -10.45
CA GLY A 267 -11.04 -1.77 -11.42
C GLY A 267 -10.58 -0.31 -11.28
N TRP A 268 -11.09 0.48 -10.32
CA TRP A 268 -10.55 1.83 -10.04
C TRP A 268 -9.02 1.81 -9.88
N ARG A 269 -8.52 0.95 -8.97
CA ARG A 269 -7.10 0.71 -8.70
C ARG A 269 -6.40 -0.19 -9.73
N GLU A 270 -7.14 -0.83 -10.64
CA GLU A 270 -6.57 -1.70 -11.68
C GLU A 270 -6.20 -0.94 -12.95
N HIS A 271 -6.57 0.34 -13.04
CA HIS A 271 -6.25 1.20 -14.16
C HIS A 271 -4.79 1.66 -14.13
N ASP A 272 -4.17 1.80 -15.30
CA ASP A 272 -2.75 2.14 -15.43
C ASP A 272 -2.38 3.45 -14.72
N ARG A 273 -3.28 4.44 -14.68
CA ARG A 273 -3.06 5.69 -13.94
C ARG A 273 -2.87 5.47 -12.44
N TYR A 274 -3.54 4.48 -11.82
CA TYR A 274 -3.29 4.16 -10.41
C TYR A 274 -1.86 3.62 -10.19
N GLN A 275 -1.29 2.89 -11.15
CA GLN A 275 0.10 2.42 -11.07
C GLN A 275 1.09 3.60 -11.11
N ILE A 276 0.75 4.67 -11.84
CA ILE A 276 1.53 5.91 -11.83
C ILE A 276 1.41 6.59 -10.46
N VAL A 277 0.19 6.77 -9.95
CA VAL A 277 -0.08 7.33 -8.62
C VAL A 277 0.68 6.58 -7.52
N TYR A 278 0.61 5.24 -7.54
CA TYR A 278 1.36 4.39 -6.61
C TYR A 278 2.88 4.62 -6.68
N LYS A 279 3.44 4.75 -7.90
CA LYS A 279 4.86 5.09 -8.09
C LYS A 279 5.21 6.48 -7.57
N MET A 280 4.33 7.47 -7.71
CA MET A 280 4.57 8.83 -7.17
C MET A 280 4.81 8.77 -5.67
N PHE A 281 3.89 8.12 -4.94
CA PHE A 281 4.00 8.05 -3.48
C PHE A 281 5.12 7.14 -3.00
N LYS A 282 5.46 6.10 -3.76
CA LYS A 282 6.62 5.24 -3.44
C LYS A 282 7.96 5.96 -3.65
N SER A 283 8.06 6.84 -4.64
CA SER A 283 9.29 7.59 -4.94
C SER A 283 9.40 8.91 -4.18
N GLY A 284 8.28 9.49 -3.73
CA GLY A 284 8.23 10.85 -3.20
C GLY A 284 8.31 11.93 -4.28
N GLU A 285 8.23 11.54 -5.56
CA GLU A 285 8.31 12.44 -6.70
C GLU A 285 7.00 12.43 -7.50
N TYR A 286 6.57 13.61 -7.93
CA TYR A 286 5.43 13.75 -8.80
C TYR A 286 5.74 13.25 -10.23
N ILE A 287 4.80 12.49 -10.82
CA ILE A 287 4.91 11.96 -12.19
C ILE A 287 3.68 12.44 -12.99
N PRO A 288 3.81 13.24 -14.05
CA PRO A 288 2.67 13.66 -14.87
C PRO A 288 1.92 12.47 -15.49
N PHE A 289 0.59 12.54 -15.56
CA PHE A 289 -0.18 11.62 -16.39
C PHE A 289 0.08 11.90 -17.87
N ALA A 290 0.19 10.85 -18.69
CA ALA A 290 0.31 11.01 -20.14
C ALA A 290 -0.94 11.72 -20.67
N GLN A 291 -0.76 12.77 -21.49
CA GLN A 291 -1.88 13.47 -22.10
C GLN A 291 -2.58 12.55 -23.10
N SER A 292 -3.93 12.53 -23.05
CA SER A 292 -4.74 11.79 -24.01
C SER A 292 -4.52 12.36 -25.42
N PRO A 293 -4.43 11.54 -26.49
CA PRO A 293 -4.24 12.03 -27.85
C PRO A 293 -5.31 13.02 -28.33
N ALA A 294 -6.44 13.10 -27.63
CA ALA A 294 -7.54 14.02 -27.93
C ALA A 294 -7.23 15.51 -27.65
N THR A 295 -6.16 15.84 -26.92
CA THR A 295 -5.80 17.23 -26.58
C THR A 295 -4.61 17.79 -27.36
N LEU A 296 -4.00 17.03 -28.28
CA LEU A 296 -2.96 17.57 -29.15
C LEU A 296 -3.62 18.42 -30.24
N ALA A 297 -3.35 19.72 -30.22
CA ALA A 297 -3.64 20.59 -31.35
C ALA A 297 -2.97 20.02 -32.62
N PRO A 298 -3.60 20.11 -33.81
CA PRO A 298 -3.02 19.56 -35.02
C PRO A 298 -1.71 20.30 -35.35
N GLY A 299 -0.56 19.67 -35.07
CA GLY A 299 0.76 20.24 -35.40
C GLY A 299 1.92 19.85 -34.50
N GLU A 300 1.70 19.33 -33.29
CA GLU A 300 2.80 18.97 -32.40
C GLU A 300 3.15 17.48 -32.50
N THR A 301 4.07 17.16 -33.41
CA THR A 301 4.86 15.92 -33.34
C THR A 301 5.84 16.02 -32.16
N PRO A 302 5.92 15.02 -31.26
CA PRO A 302 7.02 14.96 -30.30
C PRO A 302 8.33 14.73 -31.08
N ALA A 303 9.30 15.61 -30.86
CA ALA A 303 10.64 15.46 -31.43
C ALA A 303 11.29 14.14 -30.92
N PRO A 304 12.03 13.41 -31.76
CA PRO A 304 12.78 12.25 -31.30
C PRO A 304 13.91 12.74 -30.38
N THR A 305 13.85 12.40 -29.09
CA THR A 305 14.96 12.62 -28.18
C THR A 305 16.11 11.70 -28.57
N GLY A 306 17.21 12.32 -28.97
CA GLY A 306 18.43 11.65 -29.40
C GLY A 306 19.03 10.81 -28.26
N VAL A 307 19.31 9.55 -28.57
CA VAL A 307 20.19 8.70 -27.78
C VAL A 307 21.63 9.19 -27.99
N PRO A 308 22.46 9.37 -26.94
CA PRO A 308 23.87 9.68 -27.15
C PRO A 308 24.60 8.45 -27.69
N THR A 309 25.29 8.63 -28.81
CA THR A 309 26.28 7.69 -29.36
C THR A 309 27.40 7.41 -28.36
N PRO A 310 27.79 6.15 -28.10
CA PRO A 310 29.03 5.87 -27.39
C PRO A 310 30.23 5.94 -28.33
N THR A 311 31.30 6.60 -27.89
CA THR A 311 32.63 6.66 -28.52
C THR A 311 33.31 5.27 -28.47
N PRO A 312 34.18 4.91 -29.44
CA PRO A 312 34.66 3.54 -29.59
C PRO A 312 35.86 3.24 -28.68
N VAL A 313 35.88 2.04 -28.10
CA VAL A 313 37.04 1.41 -27.43
C VAL A 313 37.68 0.41 -28.41
N PRO A 314 39.02 0.26 -28.48
CA PRO A 314 39.65 -0.52 -29.53
C PRO A 314 39.50 -2.03 -29.32
N THR A 315 39.11 -2.67 -30.42
CA THR A 315 39.22 -4.09 -30.81
C THR A 315 40.00 -5.01 -29.88
N ALA A 316 39.26 -5.95 -29.26
CA ALA A 316 39.77 -7.27 -28.90
C ALA A 316 39.31 -8.30 -29.96
N THR A 317 40.24 -9.17 -30.32
CA THR A 317 40.17 -10.30 -31.26
C THR A 317 38.92 -11.19 -31.04
N PRO A 318 38.28 -11.73 -32.09
CA PRO A 318 37.09 -12.56 -31.91
C PRO A 318 37.46 -13.96 -31.44
N GLU A 319 36.88 -14.37 -30.31
CA GLU A 319 36.73 -15.78 -29.94
C GLU A 319 35.55 -16.41 -30.72
N PRO A 320 35.54 -17.75 -30.89
CA PRO A 320 34.69 -18.40 -31.89
C PRO A 320 33.21 -18.26 -31.53
N THR A 321 32.43 -17.84 -32.53
CA THR A 321 30.98 -17.79 -32.52
C THR A 321 30.38 -19.13 -32.08
N ALA A 322 29.88 -19.17 -30.85
CA ALA A 322 28.87 -20.14 -30.47
C ALA A 322 27.60 -19.83 -31.28
N THR A 323 27.11 -20.83 -32.00
CA THR A 323 25.79 -20.80 -32.64
C THR A 323 24.76 -20.32 -31.62
N PRO A 324 23.89 -19.33 -31.91
CA PRO A 324 22.89 -18.89 -30.95
C PRO A 324 22.01 -20.08 -30.57
N ALA A 325 21.79 -20.29 -29.27
CA ALA A 325 20.91 -21.33 -28.77
C ALA A 325 19.54 -21.21 -29.46
N PRO A 326 18.87 -22.33 -29.77
CA PRO A 326 17.55 -22.28 -30.39
C PRO A 326 16.61 -21.45 -29.50
N THR A 327 15.96 -20.45 -30.06
CA THR A 327 15.03 -19.58 -29.33
C THR A 327 13.61 -19.75 -29.85
N VAL A 328 12.65 -19.53 -28.97
CA VAL A 328 11.21 -19.55 -29.27
C VAL A 328 10.61 -18.20 -28.88
N ARG A 329 9.54 -17.79 -29.57
CA ARG A 329 8.93 -16.46 -29.38
C ARG A 329 7.48 -16.55 -28.98
N TYR A 330 7.09 -15.69 -28.06
CA TYR A 330 5.70 -15.47 -27.70
C TYR A 330 5.46 -13.96 -27.56
N ALA A 331 4.46 -13.45 -28.28
CA ALA A 331 4.23 -12.01 -28.43
C ALA A 331 5.52 -11.26 -28.85
N ASN A 332 5.96 -10.27 -28.08
CA ASN A 332 7.20 -9.51 -28.29
C ASN A 332 8.39 -10.05 -27.48
N MET A 333 8.25 -11.20 -26.83
CA MET A 333 9.27 -11.81 -25.98
C MET A 333 9.99 -12.96 -26.72
N THR A 334 11.26 -13.16 -26.40
CA THR A 334 12.09 -14.26 -26.91
C THR A 334 12.64 -15.04 -25.73
N PHE A 335 12.50 -16.36 -25.78
CA PHE A 335 12.92 -17.28 -24.73
C PHE A 335 13.92 -18.29 -25.31
N ASP A 336 14.83 -18.75 -24.45
CA ASP A 336 15.63 -19.94 -24.75
C ASP A 336 14.70 -21.15 -24.85
N ARG A 337 14.85 -21.97 -25.89
CA ARG A 337 14.03 -23.16 -26.10
C ARG A 337 14.24 -24.20 -24.99
N ASP A 338 15.41 -24.21 -24.37
CA ASP A 338 15.76 -25.15 -23.31
C ASP A 338 15.51 -24.57 -21.90
N ALA A 339 14.82 -23.43 -21.79
CA ALA A 339 14.51 -22.80 -20.51
C ALA A 339 13.67 -23.70 -19.59
N GLU A 340 14.13 -23.87 -18.34
CA GLU A 340 13.35 -24.57 -17.30
C GLU A 340 12.31 -23.66 -16.63
N ALA A 341 12.47 -22.34 -16.74
CA ALA A 341 11.54 -21.37 -16.18
C ALA A 341 11.36 -20.16 -17.12
N ILE A 342 10.11 -19.69 -17.26
CA ILE A 342 9.78 -18.49 -18.04
C ILE A 342 8.82 -17.58 -17.26
N ASP A 343 8.76 -16.30 -17.64
CA ASP A 343 7.84 -15.31 -17.11
C ASP A 343 7.02 -14.68 -18.23
N LEU A 344 5.70 -14.90 -18.17
CA LEU A 344 4.69 -14.33 -19.06
C LEU A 344 3.78 -13.32 -18.35
N GLY A 345 4.03 -12.99 -17.07
CA GLY A 345 3.15 -12.19 -16.24
C GLY A 345 2.87 -10.78 -16.75
N LYS A 346 3.81 -10.21 -17.53
CA LYS A 346 3.67 -8.89 -18.18
C LYS A 346 3.03 -8.95 -19.58
N THR A 347 2.65 -10.14 -20.04
CA THR A 347 2.14 -10.36 -21.40
C THR A 347 0.62 -10.54 -21.40
N VAL A 348 -0.05 -9.94 -22.39
CA VAL A 348 -1.48 -10.18 -22.61
C VAL A 348 -1.67 -11.55 -23.26
N VAL A 349 -2.12 -12.52 -22.47
CA VAL A 349 -2.49 -13.86 -22.95
C VAL A 349 -3.96 -13.83 -23.36
N SER A 350 -4.21 -13.52 -24.64
CA SER A 350 -5.57 -13.41 -25.20
C SER A 350 -6.02 -14.61 -26.04
N ASP A 351 -5.09 -15.50 -26.40
CA ASP A 351 -5.33 -16.66 -27.27
C ASP A 351 -4.72 -17.92 -26.67
N PHE A 352 -5.58 -18.77 -26.09
CA PHE A 352 -5.20 -20.02 -25.44
C PHE A 352 -4.53 -21.02 -26.41
N LYS A 353 -4.94 -21.03 -27.68
CA LYS A 353 -4.36 -21.94 -28.68
C LYS A 353 -2.93 -21.52 -29.04
N LYS A 354 -2.67 -20.21 -29.13
CA LYS A 354 -1.30 -19.69 -29.34
C LYS A 354 -0.41 -19.94 -28.13
N LEU A 355 -0.93 -19.74 -26.92
CA LEU A 355 -0.17 -20.02 -25.70
C LEU A 355 0.24 -21.49 -25.64
N THR A 356 -0.70 -22.41 -25.84
CA THR A 356 -0.40 -23.84 -25.78
C THR A 356 0.55 -24.29 -26.89
N ALA A 357 0.40 -23.78 -28.12
CA ALA A 357 1.36 -24.03 -29.19
C ALA A 357 2.78 -23.54 -28.83
N PHE A 358 2.89 -22.37 -28.20
CA PHE A 358 4.17 -21.86 -27.72
C PHE A 358 4.77 -22.70 -26.59
N LEU A 359 3.97 -23.09 -25.59
CA LEU A 359 4.44 -23.92 -24.49
C LEU A 359 4.87 -25.32 -24.97
N ASP A 360 4.23 -25.86 -26.00
CA ASP A 360 4.64 -27.12 -26.64
C ASP A 360 6.06 -27.03 -27.28
N GLU A 361 6.54 -25.82 -27.57
CA GLU A 361 7.90 -25.61 -28.11
C GLU A 361 9.00 -25.60 -27.02
N LEU A 362 8.62 -25.61 -25.74
CA LEU A 362 9.51 -25.56 -24.57
C LEU A 362 9.54 -26.92 -23.81
N PRO A 363 10.30 -27.91 -24.30
CA PRO A 363 10.24 -29.29 -23.78
C PRO A 363 10.76 -29.46 -22.35
N ASN A 364 11.60 -28.55 -21.85
CA ASN A 364 12.23 -28.63 -20.53
C ASN A 364 11.56 -27.74 -19.48
N LEU A 365 10.45 -27.08 -19.84
CA LEU A 365 9.80 -26.14 -18.95
C LEU A 365 9.27 -26.84 -17.69
N LYS A 366 9.63 -26.29 -16.54
CA LYS A 366 9.18 -26.73 -15.21
C LYS A 366 8.39 -25.65 -14.49
N LYS A 367 8.64 -24.37 -14.76
CA LYS A 367 7.94 -23.26 -14.11
C LYS A 367 7.54 -22.18 -15.10
N CYS A 368 6.32 -21.69 -15.01
CA CYS A 368 5.83 -20.60 -15.83
C CYS A 368 5.13 -19.57 -14.95
N ASP A 369 5.76 -18.41 -14.78
CA ASP A 369 5.14 -17.28 -14.10
C ASP A 369 4.06 -16.68 -15.02
N MET A 370 2.83 -16.66 -14.54
CA MET A 370 1.66 -16.16 -15.24
C MET A 370 0.96 -15.03 -14.45
N TYR A 371 1.62 -14.44 -13.44
CA TYR A 371 1.03 -13.40 -12.59
C TYR A 371 0.76 -12.13 -13.41
N GLY A 372 -0.52 -11.74 -13.55
CA GLY A 372 -0.89 -10.55 -14.33
C GLY A 372 -1.49 -10.83 -15.71
N THR A 373 -1.51 -12.10 -16.15
CA THR A 373 -2.11 -12.51 -17.44
C THR A 373 -3.64 -12.42 -17.48
N LYS A 374 -4.31 -12.19 -16.34
CA LYS A 374 -5.79 -12.11 -16.18
C LYS A 374 -6.55 -13.31 -16.79
N MET A 375 -5.90 -14.46 -16.83
CA MET A 375 -6.44 -15.67 -17.44
C MET A 375 -7.64 -16.22 -16.62
N LYS A 376 -8.65 -16.75 -17.30
CA LYS A 376 -9.85 -17.28 -16.63
C LYS A 376 -9.55 -18.61 -15.96
N ARG A 377 -10.27 -18.92 -14.87
CA ARG A 377 -10.10 -20.18 -14.11
C ARG A 377 -10.18 -21.43 -14.98
N ALA A 378 -11.15 -21.51 -15.89
CA ALA A 378 -11.29 -22.67 -16.78
C ALA A 378 -10.04 -22.88 -17.66
N ASP A 379 -9.42 -21.79 -18.12
CA ASP A 379 -8.18 -21.86 -18.89
C ASP A 379 -7.00 -22.28 -18.01
N MET A 380 -6.95 -21.81 -16.76
CA MET A 380 -5.91 -22.23 -15.79
C MET A 380 -5.98 -23.73 -15.54
N GLU A 381 -7.20 -24.24 -15.32
CA GLU A 381 -7.46 -25.67 -15.12
C GLU A 381 -7.07 -26.49 -16.35
N MET A 382 -7.42 -26.02 -17.57
CA MET A 382 -7.00 -26.67 -18.81
C MET A 382 -5.48 -26.67 -19.02
N LEU A 383 -4.78 -25.58 -18.67
CA LEU A 383 -3.32 -25.49 -18.76
C LEU A 383 -2.64 -26.45 -17.78
N SER A 384 -3.03 -26.42 -16.51
CA SER A 384 -2.48 -27.32 -15.49
C SER A 384 -2.75 -28.78 -15.83
N ALA A 385 -3.91 -29.10 -16.42
CA ALA A 385 -4.22 -30.46 -16.87
C ALA A 385 -3.39 -30.89 -18.09
N ARG A 386 -3.08 -29.96 -19.00
CA ARG A 386 -2.30 -30.25 -20.22
C ARG A 386 -0.80 -30.35 -19.94
N TYR A 387 -0.28 -29.56 -19.01
CA TYR A 387 1.15 -29.53 -18.65
C TYR A 387 1.34 -29.83 -17.16
N PRO A 388 1.04 -31.06 -16.69
CA PRO A 388 1.16 -31.41 -15.28
C PRO A 388 2.58 -31.33 -14.73
N GLN A 389 3.59 -31.30 -15.61
CA GLN A 389 5.00 -31.11 -15.27
C GLN A 389 5.40 -29.64 -15.04
N VAL A 390 4.53 -28.68 -15.39
CA VAL A 390 4.81 -27.24 -15.30
C VAL A 390 4.06 -26.65 -14.11
N GLU A 391 4.80 -26.08 -13.16
CA GLU A 391 4.25 -25.25 -12.10
C GLU A 391 3.89 -23.87 -12.66
N PHE A 392 2.61 -23.59 -12.78
CA PHE A 392 2.15 -22.27 -13.20
C PHE A 392 1.87 -21.37 -11.99
N GLY A 393 2.45 -20.16 -12.01
CA GLY A 393 2.23 -19.14 -10.99
C GLY A 393 1.07 -18.21 -11.34
N TRP A 394 0.01 -18.19 -10.53
CA TRP A 394 -1.20 -17.42 -10.80
C TRP A 394 -1.55 -16.45 -9.70
N THR A 395 -2.17 -15.32 -10.07
CA THR A 395 -2.88 -14.50 -9.10
C THR A 395 -4.37 -14.83 -9.19
N MET A 396 -4.96 -15.22 -8.06
CA MET A 396 -6.36 -15.66 -8.00
C MET A 396 -7.09 -15.01 -6.83
N TYR A 397 -8.41 -14.88 -6.97
CA TYR A 397 -9.26 -14.40 -5.90
C TYR A 397 -9.63 -15.53 -4.94
N VAL A 398 -9.38 -15.30 -3.65
CA VAL A 398 -9.89 -16.06 -2.52
C VAL A 398 -10.80 -15.11 -1.75
N GLY A 399 -12.10 -15.13 -2.06
CA GLY A 399 -13.02 -14.12 -1.56
C GLY A 399 -12.72 -12.76 -2.16
N ASP A 400 -12.50 -11.76 -1.33
CA ASP A 400 -12.00 -10.44 -1.72
C ASP A 400 -10.47 -10.30 -1.66
N HIS A 401 -9.75 -11.37 -1.32
CA HIS A 401 -8.29 -11.39 -1.30
C HIS A 401 -7.70 -11.80 -2.64
N LEU A 402 -6.70 -11.04 -3.09
CA LEU A 402 -5.90 -11.38 -4.26
C LEU A 402 -4.66 -12.16 -3.81
N VAL A 403 -4.60 -13.44 -4.13
CA VAL A 403 -3.59 -14.38 -3.61
C VAL A 403 -2.77 -14.94 -4.75
N ARG A 404 -1.44 -14.95 -4.59
CA ARG A 404 -0.56 -15.65 -5.53
C ARG A 404 -0.49 -17.13 -5.13
N THR A 405 -0.50 -18.04 -6.10
CA THR A 405 -0.44 -19.49 -5.81
C THR A 405 0.91 -19.95 -5.23
N ASP A 406 1.94 -19.11 -5.28
CA ASP A 406 3.26 -19.38 -4.70
C ASP A 406 3.45 -18.84 -3.28
N VAL A 407 2.42 -18.24 -2.67
CA VAL A 407 2.50 -17.83 -1.27
C VAL A 407 2.66 -19.04 -0.37
N THR A 408 3.43 -18.87 0.70
CA THR A 408 3.62 -19.92 1.71
C THR A 408 2.83 -19.64 2.99
N ALA A 409 2.36 -18.41 3.17
CA ALA A 409 1.41 -18.04 4.22
C ALA A 409 0.28 -17.16 3.68
N PHE A 410 -0.96 -17.43 4.08
CA PHE A 410 -2.14 -16.65 3.71
C PHE A 410 -3.03 -16.42 4.93
N SER A 411 -3.51 -15.19 5.10
CA SER A 411 -4.49 -14.83 6.13
C SER A 411 -5.59 -13.96 5.54
N THR A 412 -6.82 -14.16 6.00
CA THR A 412 -7.93 -13.24 5.70
C THR A 412 -7.93 -11.98 6.57
N GLN A 413 -7.07 -11.90 7.59
CA GLN A 413 -6.90 -10.79 8.54
C GLN A 413 -8.20 -10.01 8.83
N HIS A 414 -8.94 -10.44 9.85
CA HIS A 414 -10.17 -9.74 10.20
C HIS A 414 -9.93 -8.39 10.88
N THR A 415 -10.31 -7.34 10.17
CA THR A 415 -10.53 -5.99 10.70
C THR A 415 -12.03 -5.69 10.72
N TYR A 416 -12.49 -4.67 11.46
CA TYR A 416 -13.92 -4.27 11.56
C TYR A 416 -14.65 -3.99 10.23
N GLN A 417 -13.94 -4.02 9.09
CA GLN A 417 -14.47 -3.76 7.75
C GLN A 417 -14.36 -4.97 6.80
N SER A 418 -13.83 -6.10 7.27
CA SER A 418 -13.59 -7.30 6.45
C SER A 418 -14.91 -8.04 6.23
N LYS A 419 -15.14 -8.55 5.03
CA LYS A 419 -16.29 -9.42 4.79
C LYS A 419 -16.01 -10.78 5.43
N PHE A 420 -17.01 -11.33 6.09
CA PHE A 420 -16.96 -12.72 6.51
C PHE A 420 -17.04 -13.62 5.27
N HIS A 421 -16.19 -14.64 5.24
CA HIS A 421 -16.13 -15.62 4.16
C HIS A 421 -16.66 -16.97 4.61
N THR A 422 -17.27 -17.71 3.68
CA THR A 422 -17.76 -19.08 3.93
C THR A 422 -16.79 -20.12 3.39
N SER A 423 -16.97 -21.40 3.76
CA SER A 423 -16.16 -22.54 3.27
C SER A 423 -15.96 -22.56 1.75
N LYS A 424 -17.01 -22.22 0.97
CA LYS A 424 -16.94 -22.19 -0.50
C LYS A 424 -15.86 -21.23 -1.02
N THR A 425 -15.64 -20.13 -0.30
CA THR A 425 -14.61 -19.14 -0.62
C THR A 425 -13.23 -19.77 -0.70
N PHE A 426 -12.93 -20.68 0.23
CA PHE A 426 -11.61 -21.27 0.42
C PHE A 426 -11.36 -22.53 -0.41
N SER A 427 -12.39 -23.08 -1.05
CA SER A 427 -12.28 -24.24 -1.97
C SER A 427 -11.24 -24.08 -3.09
N VAL A 428 -10.90 -22.84 -3.40
CA VAL A 428 -9.95 -22.48 -4.45
C VAL A 428 -8.50 -22.58 -3.97
N LEU A 429 -8.25 -22.65 -2.65
CA LEU A 429 -6.91 -22.74 -2.09
C LEU A 429 -6.17 -24.03 -2.49
N LYS A 430 -6.88 -25.06 -2.98
CA LYS A 430 -6.28 -26.28 -3.56
C LYS A 430 -5.26 -26.03 -4.67
N TYR A 431 -5.26 -24.84 -5.27
CA TYR A 431 -4.28 -24.41 -6.28
C TYR A 431 -3.02 -23.74 -5.69
N CYS A 432 -2.98 -23.50 -4.37
CA CYS A 432 -1.85 -22.92 -3.66
C CYS A 432 -0.98 -24.03 -3.06
N HIS A 433 -0.30 -24.79 -3.92
CA HIS A 433 0.46 -25.99 -3.52
C HIS A 433 1.62 -25.70 -2.54
N ASN A 434 2.11 -24.46 -2.50
CA ASN A 434 3.18 -24.02 -1.61
C ASN A 434 2.66 -23.47 -0.27
N LEU A 435 1.34 -23.42 -0.06
CA LEU A 435 0.74 -22.84 1.13
C LEU A 435 0.98 -23.74 2.35
N VAL A 436 1.71 -23.23 3.34
CA VAL A 436 2.10 -23.96 4.57
C VAL A 436 1.39 -23.39 5.81
N ALA A 437 1.09 -22.10 5.82
CA ALA A 437 0.38 -21.44 6.91
C ALA A 437 -0.92 -20.80 6.41
N LEU A 438 -2.04 -21.12 7.08
CA LEU A 438 -3.36 -20.63 6.73
C LEU A 438 -4.07 -20.04 7.95
N ASP A 439 -4.49 -18.78 7.85
CA ASP A 439 -5.35 -18.12 8.83
C ASP A 439 -6.66 -17.65 8.20
N ILE A 440 -7.72 -18.38 8.51
CA ILE A 440 -9.09 -18.05 8.13
C ILE A 440 -9.96 -17.88 9.37
N GLY A 441 -9.35 -17.45 10.48
CA GLY A 441 -10.07 -17.10 11.68
C GLY A 441 -11.04 -15.93 11.46
N HIS A 442 -12.02 -15.82 12.34
CA HIS A 442 -13.05 -14.79 12.40
C HIS A 442 -13.99 -14.76 11.18
N ASN A 443 -14.22 -15.89 10.51
CA ASN A 443 -15.08 -16.00 9.34
C ASN A 443 -16.40 -16.74 9.64
N GLU A 444 -17.13 -17.14 8.59
CA GLU A 444 -18.35 -17.97 8.67
C GLU A 444 -18.08 -19.38 8.09
N VAL A 445 -16.90 -19.95 8.36
CA VAL A 445 -16.53 -21.30 7.92
C VAL A 445 -17.24 -22.34 8.79
N SER A 446 -17.81 -23.36 8.16
CA SER A 446 -18.46 -24.48 8.87
C SER A 446 -18.09 -25.84 8.30
N ASP A 447 -17.88 -25.93 6.99
CA ASP A 447 -17.34 -27.09 6.29
C ASP A 447 -15.83 -26.94 6.04
N LEU A 448 -15.05 -27.94 6.44
CA LEU A 448 -13.59 -27.99 6.33
C LEU A 448 -13.10 -28.94 5.22
N SER A 449 -14.00 -29.54 4.43
CA SER A 449 -13.64 -30.53 3.39
C SER A 449 -12.56 -30.04 2.40
N PHE A 450 -12.52 -28.74 2.11
CA PHE A 450 -11.51 -28.16 1.24
C PHE A 450 -10.07 -28.25 1.77
N LEU A 451 -9.88 -28.51 3.07
CA LEU A 451 -8.55 -28.70 3.67
C LEU A 451 -7.93 -30.05 3.28
N GLU A 452 -8.72 -31.02 2.84
CA GLU A 452 -8.19 -32.31 2.37
C GLU A 452 -7.25 -32.16 1.16
N ASP A 453 -7.43 -31.09 0.39
CA ASP A 453 -6.56 -30.73 -0.74
C ASP A 453 -5.25 -30.03 -0.31
N LEU A 454 -5.04 -29.79 1.00
CA LEU A 454 -3.91 -29.02 1.56
C LEU A 454 -3.11 -29.80 2.63
N PRO A 455 -2.69 -31.05 2.40
CA PRO A 455 -2.02 -31.89 3.40
C PRO A 455 -0.66 -31.35 3.88
N GLN A 456 -0.09 -30.38 3.16
CA GLN A 456 1.18 -29.74 3.50
C GLN A 456 1.09 -28.67 4.61
N LEU A 457 -0.12 -28.31 5.06
CA LEU A 457 -0.29 -27.27 6.09
C LEU A 457 0.39 -27.66 7.42
N LYS A 458 1.10 -26.69 7.99
CA LYS A 458 1.76 -26.79 9.30
C LYS A 458 1.16 -25.84 10.34
N VAL A 459 0.62 -24.71 9.90
CA VAL A 459 0.00 -23.70 10.77
C VAL A 459 -1.43 -23.45 10.28
N LEU A 460 -2.41 -23.63 11.15
CA LEU A 460 -3.81 -23.45 10.83
C LEU A 460 -4.55 -22.68 11.93
N ILE A 461 -5.07 -21.51 11.57
CA ILE A 461 -5.93 -20.70 12.44
C ILE A 461 -7.35 -20.73 11.90
N LEU A 462 -8.25 -21.31 12.69
CA LEU A 462 -9.68 -21.47 12.45
C LEU A 462 -10.53 -20.81 13.54
N ALA A 463 -9.92 -19.95 14.37
CA ALA A 463 -10.56 -19.30 15.51
C ALA A 463 -11.82 -18.53 15.09
N ALA A 464 -12.86 -18.47 15.92
CA ALA A 464 -14.07 -17.67 15.69
C ALA A 464 -14.77 -17.98 14.36
N ASN A 465 -15.23 -19.22 14.20
CA ASN A 465 -15.99 -19.70 13.04
C ASN A 465 -17.23 -20.50 13.52
N ASN A 466 -17.92 -21.17 12.60
CA ASN A 466 -19.11 -21.99 12.86
C ASN A 466 -18.81 -23.50 12.70
N ILE A 467 -17.62 -23.95 13.10
CA ILE A 467 -17.14 -25.32 12.87
C ILE A 467 -17.69 -26.27 13.93
N THR A 468 -18.21 -27.43 13.49
CA THR A 468 -18.64 -28.53 14.35
C THR A 468 -17.89 -29.83 14.04
N ASP A 469 -17.68 -30.11 12.75
CA ASP A 469 -16.99 -31.30 12.28
C ASP A 469 -15.54 -30.96 11.89
N ILE A 470 -14.59 -31.60 12.57
CA ILE A 470 -13.16 -31.46 12.31
C ILE A 470 -12.55 -32.72 11.68
N THR A 471 -13.36 -33.67 11.21
CA THR A 471 -12.88 -34.89 10.53
C THR A 471 -11.88 -34.62 9.41
N PRO A 472 -12.04 -33.58 8.56
CA PRO A 472 -11.05 -33.27 7.52
C PRO A 472 -9.64 -32.96 8.04
N LEU A 473 -9.50 -32.49 9.30
CA LEU A 473 -8.19 -32.18 9.87
C LEU A 473 -7.30 -33.42 10.05
N ALA A 474 -7.88 -34.62 10.10
CA ALA A 474 -7.13 -35.87 10.19
C ALA A 474 -6.20 -36.12 9.00
N LYS A 475 -6.39 -35.40 7.88
CA LYS A 475 -5.51 -35.46 6.69
C LYS A 475 -4.28 -34.54 6.78
N LEU A 476 -4.23 -33.64 7.75
CA LEU A 476 -3.17 -32.63 7.89
C LEU A 476 -2.06 -33.15 8.81
N GLU A 477 -1.44 -34.26 8.46
CA GLU A 477 -0.47 -34.98 9.32
C GLU A 477 0.78 -34.16 9.70
N ASN A 478 1.06 -33.08 8.95
CA ASN A 478 2.18 -32.17 9.18
C ASN A 478 1.81 -30.98 10.11
N LEU A 479 0.59 -30.93 10.63
CA LEU A 479 0.14 -29.79 11.41
C LEU A 479 0.91 -29.67 12.72
N GLU A 480 1.52 -28.51 12.96
CA GLU A 480 2.35 -28.18 14.11
C GLU A 480 1.63 -27.19 15.05
N TYR A 481 0.79 -26.30 14.50
CA TYR A 481 0.09 -25.24 15.23
C TYR A 481 -1.38 -25.15 14.80
N LEU A 482 -2.30 -25.29 15.76
CA LEU A 482 -3.75 -25.30 15.51
C LEU A 482 -4.53 -24.42 16.50
N GLU A 483 -5.20 -23.39 15.98
CA GLU A 483 -6.17 -22.58 16.73
C GLU A 483 -7.61 -22.91 16.32
N LEU A 484 -8.39 -23.46 17.25
CA LEU A 484 -9.82 -23.77 17.11
C LEU A 484 -10.70 -22.98 18.10
N PHE A 485 -10.15 -21.94 18.71
CA PHE A 485 -10.83 -21.05 19.67
C PHE A 485 -12.19 -20.58 19.14
N LEU A 486 -13.23 -20.55 19.98
CA LEU A 486 -14.56 -20.00 19.64
C LEU A 486 -15.19 -20.68 18.41
N ASN A 487 -15.56 -21.95 18.56
CA ASN A 487 -16.28 -22.76 17.57
C ASN A 487 -17.35 -23.62 18.29
N HIS A 488 -17.89 -24.63 17.60
CA HIS A 488 -18.93 -25.53 18.11
C HIS A 488 -18.48 -27.01 18.09
N ILE A 489 -17.19 -27.26 18.34
CA ILE A 489 -16.59 -28.59 18.26
C ILE A 489 -16.91 -29.38 19.52
N SER A 490 -17.25 -30.66 19.37
CA SER A 490 -17.51 -31.56 20.50
C SER A 490 -16.70 -32.86 20.46
N ASP A 491 -16.21 -33.25 19.28
CA ASP A 491 -15.45 -34.48 19.06
C ASP A 491 -14.00 -34.12 18.70
N LEU A 492 -13.05 -34.68 19.46
CA LEU A 492 -11.63 -34.45 19.29
C LEU A 492 -10.90 -35.65 18.67
N THR A 493 -11.57 -36.78 18.44
CA THR A 493 -10.96 -37.99 17.87
C THR A 493 -10.21 -37.75 16.57
N PRO A 494 -10.65 -36.86 15.65
CA PRO A 494 -9.88 -36.57 14.43
C PRO A 494 -8.46 -36.01 14.66
N LEU A 495 -8.14 -35.50 15.85
CA LEU A 495 -6.84 -34.92 16.18
C LEU A 495 -5.81 -35.94 16.69
N GLU A 496 -6.23 -37.15 17.10
CA GLU A 496 -5.34 -38.14 17.75
C GLU A 496 -4.15 -38.57 16.88
N GLY A 497 -4.32 -38.56 15.56
CA GLY A 497 -3.28 -38.96 14.60
C GLY A 497 -2.26 -37.86 14.27
N LEU A 498 -2.45 -36.62 14.74
CA LEU A 498 -1.63 -35.47 14.36
C LEU A 498 -0.35 -35.38 15.21
N THR A 499 0.60 -36.28 14.95
CA THR A 499 1.81 -36.47 15.78
C THR A 499 2.82 -35.31 15.78
N HIS A 500 2.69 -34.38 14.83
CA HIS A 500 3.52 -33.17 14.76
C HIS A 500 2.91 -31.98 15.53
N LEU A 501 1.67 -32.09 16.00
CA LEU A 501 0.96 -30.98 16.61
C LEU A 501 1.55 -30.62 17.97
N ARG A 502 2.13 -29.42 18.10
CA ARG A 502 2.78 -28.93 19.33
C ARG A 502 1.89 -27.96 20.10
N ASP A 503 1.18 -27.11 19.37
CA ASP A 503 0.41 -26.01 19.91
C ASP A 503 -1.08 -26.20 19.54
N LEU A 504 -1.92 -26.42 20.55
CA LEU A 504 -3.36 -26.61 20.36
C LEU A 504 -4.20 -25.69 21.27
N ASN A 505 -5.09 -24.91 20.66
CA ASN A 505 -6.06 -24.07 21.36
C ASN A 505 -7.51 -24.45 21.05
N LEU A 506 -8.21 -24.95 22.07
CA LEU A 506 -9.58 -25.47 22.04
C LEU A 506 -10.57 -24.63 22.85
N CYS A 507 -10.15 -23.51 23.43
CA CYS A 507 -11.02 -22.74 24.32
C CYS A 507 -12.32 -22.30 23.62
N TYR A 508 -13.43 -22.17 24.36
CA TYR A 508 -14.73 -21.75 23.81
C TYR A 508 -15.27 -22.69 22.73
N ASN A 509 -15.44 -23.96 23.10
CA ASN A 509 -16.06 -25.01 22.26
C ASN A 509 -17.18 -25.75 23.02
N SER A 510 -17.65 -26.87 22.50
CA SER A 510 -18.69 -27.73 23.06
C SER A 510 -18.17 -29.13 23.44
N ILE A 511 -16.89 -29.22 23.78
CA ILE A 511 -16.20 -30.46 24.16
C ILE A 511 -16.65 -30.87 25.56
N THR A 512 -17.01 -32.15 25.67
CA THR A 512 -17.38 -32.78 26.95
C THR A 512 -16.60 -34.06 27.22
N ASP A 513 -16.06 -34.68 26.17
CA ASP A 513 -15.12 -35.80 26.26
C ASP A 513 -13.71 -35.31 25.92
N TRP A 514 -12.81 -35.46 26.89
CA TRP A 514 -11.42 -35.00 26.80
C TRP A 514 -10.44 -36.17 26.63
N SER A 515 -10.93 -37.41 26.66
CA SER A 515 -10.09 -38.60 26.57
C SER A 515 -9.20 -38.67 25.32
N PRO A 516 -9.58 -38.11 24.15
CA PRO A 516 -8.67 -38.10 23.00
C PRO A 516 -7.36 -37.36 23.24
N LEU A 517 -7.36 -36.32 24.09
CA LEU A 517 -6.15 -35.57 24.40
C LEU A 517 -5.13 -36.39 25.20
N GLU A 518 -5.57 -37.43 25.92
CA GLU A 518 -4.67 -38.34 26.65
C GLU A 518 -3.76 -39.13 25.70
N ASN A 519 -4.16 -39.25 24.42
CA ASN A 519 -3.43 -39.95 23.37
C ASN A 519 -2.44 -39.03 22.62
N MET A 520 -2.25 -37.79 23.06
CA MET A 520 -1.43 -36.77 22.38
C MET A 520 -0.23 -36.30 23.23
N PRO A 521 0.67 -37.20 23.69
CA PRO A 521 1.77 -36.89 24.61
C PRO A 521 2.85 -35.94 24.05
N TRP A 522 2.75 -35.61 22.77
CA TRP A 522 3.69 -34.79 22.01
C TRP A 522 3.28 -33.31 21.94
N LEU A 523 2.12 -32.95 22.52
CA LEU A 523 1.71 -31.56 22.70
C LEU A 523 2.66 -30.86 23.67
N GLU A 524 3.01 -29.62 23.34
CA GLU A 524 3.83 -28.76 24.19
C GLU A 524 3.00 -27.69 24.86
N ARG A 525 1.96 -27.20 24.19
CA ARG A 525 1.06 -26.16 24.70
C ARG A 525 -0.38 -26.49 24.40
N LEU A 526 -1.19 -26.56 25.45
CA LEU A 526 -2.60 -26.91 25.35
C LEU A 526 -3.47 -25.91 26.11
N TRP A 527 -4.45 -25.36 25.40
CA TRP A 527 -5.41 -24.39 25.91
C TRP A 527 -6.82 -24.94 25.75
N LEU A 528 -7.56 -25.09 26.85
CA LEU A 528 -8.78 -25.89 26.84
C LEU A 528 -9.94 -25.33 27.68
N ASN A 529 -9.80 -24.15 28.28
CA ASN A 529 -10.83 -23.65 29.19
C ASN A 529 -12.11 -23.20 28.47
N TYR A 530 -13.20 -23.09 29.22
CA TYR A 530 -14.47 -22.51 28.74
C TYR A 530 -15.14 -23.36 27.66
N SER A 531 -15.42 -24.63 27.95
CA SER A 531 -16.07 -25.57 27.03
C SER A 531 -17.25 -26.27 27.71
N GLY A 532 -18.42 -26.31 27.07
CA GLY A 532 -19.64 -26.81 27.72
C GLY A 532 -20.82 -27.06 26.79
N LYS A 533 -21.84 -27.76 27.30
CA LYS A 533 -23.05 -28.14 26.56
C LYS A 533 -24.12 -27.05 26.67
N TYR A 534 -24.74 -26.66 25.56
CA TYR A 534 -25.90 -25.73 25.47
C TYR A 534 -25.64 -24.23 25.66
N ALA A 535 -24.74 -23.63 24.85
CA ALA A 535 -24.46 -22.19 24.87
C ALA A 535 -24.00 -21.64 26.24
N ARG A 536 -23.68 -22.53 27.19
CA ARG A 536 -23.03 -22.22 28.46
C ARG A 536 -21.55 -22.53 28.33
N ILE A 537 -20.76 -21.55 28.71
CA ILE A 537 -19.30 -21.60 28.76
C ILE A 537 -18.95 -22.07 30.18
N ASP A 538 -18.70 -23.38 30.32
CA ASP A 538 -18.33 -23.99 31.61
C ASP A 538 -16.81 -24.17 31.72
N PRO A 539 -16.21 -23.95 32.90
CA PRO A 539 -14.81 -24.30 33.11
C PRO A 539 -14.63 -25.82 32.99
N VAL A 540 -13.48 -26.24 32.47
CA VAL A 540 -13.17 -27.67 32.40
C VAL A 540 -13.07 -28.25 33.83
N PRO A 541 -13.69 -29.41 34.10
CA PRO A 541 -13.66 -29.98 35.44
C PRO A 541 -12.24 -30.21 35.96
N ALA A 542 -12.01 -29.95 37.25
CA ALA A 542 -10.69 -30.01 37.87
C ALA A 542 -10.05 -31.40 37.80
N GLU A 543 -10.88 -32.44 37.87
CA GLU A 543 -10.52 -33.85 37.72
C GLU A 543 -9.98 -34.16 36.32
N VAL A 544 -10.58 -33.61 35.27
CA VAL A 544 -10.10 -33.74 33.89
C VAL A 544 -8.75 -33.05 33.74
N ILE A 545 -8.62 -31.84 34.29
CA ILE A 545 -7.34 -31.10 34.25
C ILE A 545 -6.24 -31.89 34.98
N ALA A 546 -6.54 -32.49 36.13
CA ALA A 546 -5.60 -33.31 36.87
C ALA A 546 -5.17 -34.55 36.08
N GLN A 547 -6.12 -35.25 35.45
CA GLN A 547 -5.85 -36.40 34.60
C GLN A 547 -4.99 -36.03 33.38
N LEU A 548 -5.32 -34.94 32.68
CA LEU A 548 -4.51 -34.48 31.55
C LEU A 548 -3.09 -34.10 31.98
N LYS A 549 -2.90 -33.46 33.13
CA LYS A 549 -1.56 -33.15 33.67
C LYS A 549 -0.76 -34.40 34.00
N GLU A 550 -1.41 -35.47 34.44
CA GLU A 550 -0.75 -36.77 34.68
C GLU A 550 -0.33 -37.44 33.35
N LYS A 551 -1.22 -37.42 32.35
CA LYS A 551 -1.00 -38.05 31.04
C LYS A 551 -0.05 -37.27 30.14
N LEU A 552 -0.02 -35.95 30.29
CA LEU A 552 0.72 -35.00 29.47
C LEU A 552 1.72 -34.19 30.32
N PRO A 553 2.71 -34.84 30.97
CA PRO A 553 3.56 -34.21 31.97
C PRO A 553 4.50 -33.12 31.42
N ASN A 554 4.74 -33.12 30.10
CA ASN A 554 5.60 -32.15 29.42
C ASN A 554 4.80 -31.03 28.72
N THR A 555 3.46 -31.05 28.82
CA THR A 555 2.60 -30.09 28.15
C THR A 555 2.27 -28.94 29.10
N GLU A 556 2.46 -27.71 28.64
CA GLU A 556 1.95 -26.52 29.30
C GLU A 556 0.43 -26.45 29.10
N ILE A 557 -0.32 -26.93 30.10
CA ILE A 557 -1.78 -26.88 30.11
C ILE A 557 -2.24 -25.57 30.77
N ASN A 558 -2.85 -24.69 29.98
CA ASN A 558 -3.41 -23.43 30.46
C ASN A 558 -4.94 -23.50 30.58
N THR A 559 -5.44 -23.09 31.74
CA THR A 559 -6.88 -23.13 32.06
C THR A 559 -7.40 -21.78 32.60
N THR A 560 -6.66 -20.68 32.48
CA THR A 560 -6.98 -19.42 33.19
C THR A 560 -7.29 -18.25 32.28
N ALA A 561 -6.86 -18.27 31.03
CA ALA A 561 -7.02 -17.13 30.14
C ALA A 561 -8.36 -17.15 29.39
N ALA A 562 -9.19 -16.14 29.68
CA ALA A 562 -10.51 -15.93 29.07
C ALA A 562 -10.45 -15.36 27.64
N HIS A 563 -9.29 -14.91 27.16
CA HIS A 563 -9.18 -14.18 25.89
C HIS A 563 -7.92 -14.56 25.11
N SER A 564 -8.02 -14.55 23.78
CA SER A 564 -6.89 -14.72 22.83
C SER A 564 -6.06 -13.42 22.67
N THR A 565 -6.00 -12.58 23.71
CA THR A 565 -5.38 -11.23 23.69
C THR A 565 -3.98 -11.23 24.28
N ALA A 566 -3.31 -10.07 24.23
CA ALA A 566 -2.06 -9.79 24.96
C ALA A 566 -2.21 -10.25 26.41
N ASP A 567 -1.20 -10.97 26.92
CA ASP A 567 -1.17 -11.74 28.18
C ASP A 567 -1.72 -13.19 28.12
N GLY A 568 -2.25 -13.64 26.98
CA GLY A 568 -2.79 -15.00 26.78
C GLY A 568 -2.06 -15.84 25.71
N TRP A 569 -2.79 -16.68 24.96
CA TRP A 569 -2.26 -17.59 23.92
C TRP A 569 -1.31 -16.90 22.93
N ARG A 570 -1.58 -15.61 22.66
CA ARG A 570 -0.84 -14.76 21.71
C ARG A 570 0.37 -14.03 22.29
N SER A 571 0.70 -14.23 23.57
CA SER A 571 1.91 -13.64 24.18
C SER A 571 3.19 -14.47 23.92
N HIS A 572 3.04 -15.72 23.47
CA HIS A 572 4.16 -16.62 23.23
C HIS A 572 4.92 -16.28 21.93
N ALA A 573 6.23 -16.47 21.93
CA ALA A 573 7.10 -16.17 20.78
C ALA A 573 6.65 -16.87 19.49
N ARG A 574 6.19 -18.13 19.56
CA ARG A 574 5.59 -18.85 18.42
C ARG A 574 4.37 -18.15 17.84
N SER A 575 3.49 -17.58 18.66
CA SER A 575 2.33 -16.85 18.16
C SER A 575 2.75 -15.53 17.50
N THR A 576 3.77 -14.85 18.04
CA THR A 576 4.39 -13.68 17.38
C THR A 576 4.96 -14.05 16.01
N LEU A 577 5.69 -15.17 15.92
CA LEU A 577 6.24 -15.69 14.66
C LEU A 577 5.13 -16.02 13.66
N VAL A 578 4.08 -16.73 14.10
CA VAL A 578 2.89 -17.05 13.27
C VAL A 578 2.26 -15.75 12.73
N GLY A 579 2.08 -14.73 13.57
CA GLY A 579 1.59 -13.42 13.15
C GLY A 579 2.50 -12.75 12.10
N ASP A 580 3.81 -12.88 12.24
CA ASP A 580 4.78 -12.40 11.26
C ASP A 580 4.72 -13.14 9.92
N MET A 581 4.48 -14.46 9.94
CA MET A 581 4.31 -15.25 8.71
C MET A 581 3.18 -14.68 7.86
N PHE A 582 2.03 -14.41 8.49
CA PHE A 582 0.86 -13.86 7.81
C PHE A 582 1.06 -12.41 7.36
N ARG A 583 1.74 -11.59 8.16
CA ARG A 583 2.08 -10.21 7.75
C ARG A 583 2.99 -10.17 6.52
N LYS A 584 3.93 -11.11 6.42
CA LYS A 584 4.93 -11.16 5.34
C LYS A 584 4.48 -12.03 4.16
N GLY A 585 3.43 -12.84 4.32
CA GLY A 585 3.01 -13.83 3.33
C GLY A 585 4.01 -14.98 3.15
N ILE A 586 4.92 -15.16 4.11
CA ILE A 586 6.04 -16.10 4.04
C ILE A 586 6.05 -16.97 5.28
N TYR A 587 5.97 -18.28 5.10
CA TYR A 587 6.16 -19.26 6.16
C TYR A 587 7.60 -19.28 6.65
N VAL A 588 7.76 -19.35 7.96
CA VAL A 588 9.06 -19.54 8.64
C VAL A 588 8.88 -20.77 9.54
N PRO A 589 9.74 -21.80 9.45
CA PRO A 589 9.66 -22.94 10.35
C PRO A 589 9.78 -22.53 11.82
N PHE A 590 9.10 -23.25 12.71
CA PHE A 590 9.43 -23.16 14.13
C PHE A 590 10.85 -23.71 14.33
N GLU A 591 11.71 -22.97 15.02
CA GLU A 591 13.00 -23.49 15.47
C GLU A 591 12.76 -24.49 16.61
N ASP A 592 13.47 -25.61 16.58
CA ASP A 592 13.41 -26.68 17.61
C ASP A 592 13.97 -26.23 18.97
#